data_AF-B0EF31-F1
#
_entry.id   AF-B0EF31-F1
#
_cell.length_a   1.000
_cell.length_b   1.000
_cell.length_c   1.000
_cell.angle_alpha   90.00
_cell.angle_beta   90.00
_cell.angle_gamma   90.00
#
_symmetry.space_group_name_H-M   'P 1'
#
loop_
_entity.id
_entity.type
_entity.pdbx_description
1 polymer ?
#
loop_
_entity_poly.entity_id
_entity_poly.type
_entity_poly.pdbx_seq_one_letter_code
_entity_poly.pdbx_strand_id
1 'polypeptide(L)'
;MEISDKEILNEIITCDELKKEWKFDEIGIIGIGYNEFIKKYPRNEIKNKVIYIHKNSIGLFFELIGQMYRVALKNIRDYPIECSTVCLMINGDCSIAWNKRFELKINEISEMRFTESLSKRFKKGFLIYYYREMIYSKRNRLLKQEESKYEFNFITKAISKYSRGYHLYKHILWLIDHCYIDHIYFDIMKWCEEGIINDSSDYSLMNIRKRVIEIYYSIEFINNSYFIKLNEINQQIKDFFISEYVWVSTLIHLNPQHESLWFYHYTISQLIKCIQTKLSKENKQPFNFTNYIKLIYEQNSCIKVSKEFTELNISLINQYSFNPINSIQLQFLNYEKNRVSNKKVMRLVERRLTSNLD
;
A
#
# COMPACT_ATOMS: atom_id res chain seq x y z
N MET A 1 0.04 21.81 36.45
CA MET A 1 1.45 21.83 36.91
C MET A 1 2.11 23.00 36.23
N GLU A 2 2.70 23.95 36.96
CA GLU A 2 3.53 25.00 36.35
C GLU A 2 4.95 24.46 36.23
N ILE A 3 5.40 24.20 35.01
CA ILE A 3 6.78 23.86 34.70
C ILE A 3 7.31 24.91 33.72
N SER A 4 8.49 25.44 33.98
CA SER A 4 9.05 26.51 33.16
C SER A 4 9.55 25.96 31.82
N ASP A 5 9.63 26.83 30.80
CA ASP A 5 10.23 26.47 29.50
C ASP A 5 11.68 25.98 29.64
N LYS A 6 12.42 26.56 30.59
CA LYS A 6 13.81 26.18 30.87
C LYS A 6 13.90 24.78 31.46
N GLU A 7 12.99 24.45 32.38
CA GLU A 7 12.90 23.09 32.94
C GLU A 7 12.49 22.09 31.86
N ILE A 8 11.47 22.38 31.03
CA ILE A 8 11.10 21.49 29.92
C ILE A 8 12.28 21.24 29.00
N LEU A 9 12.99 22.29 28.59
CA LEU A 9 14.15 22.14 27.72
C LEU A 9 15.21 21.26 28.39
N ASN A 10 15.51 21.50 29.66
CA ASN A 10 16.47 20.69 30.41
C ASN A 10 16.05 19.22 30.46
N GLU A 11 14.78 18.94 30.71
CA GLU A 11 14.23 17.58 30.75
C GLU A 11 14.29 16.88 29.38
N ILE A 12 14.15 17.62 28.27
CA ILE A 12 14.31 17.09 26.91
C ILE A 12 15.78 16.76 26.62
N ILE A 13 16.70 17.69 26.86
CA ILE A 13 18.11 17.55 26.47
C ILE A 13 18.91 16.62 27.39
N THR A 14 18.42 16.36 28.61
CA THR A 14 19.04 15.41 29.54
C THR A 14 18.45 14.00 29.43
N CYS A 15 17.41 13.81 28.62
CA CYS A 15 16.83 12.50 28.35
C CYS A 15 17.70 11.72 27.36
N ASP A 16 18.62 10.91 27.90
CA ASP A 16 19.50 10.01 27.16
C ASP A 16 18.79 9.15 26.11
N GLU A 17 17.56 8.72 26.40
CA GLU A 17 16.77 7.86 25.51
C GLU A 17 16.37 8.52 24.21
N LEU A 18 16.33 9.86 24.17
CA LEU A 18 16.10 10.60 22.93
C LEU A 18 17.37 10.69 22.06
N LYS A 19 18.55 10.45 22.64
CA LYS A 19 19.85 10.54 21.95
C LYS A 19 20.37 9.19 21.46
N LYS A 20 20.03 8.12 22.19
CA LYS A 20 20.43 6.75 21.88
C LYS A 20 19.69 6.22 20.65
N GLU A 21 20.16 5.10 20.12
CA GLU A 21 19.44 4.38 19.07
C GLU A 21 18.02 4.04 19.53
N TRP A 22 17.07 4.26 18.63
CA TRP A 22 15.65 4.09 18.91
C TRP A 22 15.33 2.61 19.15
N LYS A 23 14.81 2.33 20.35
CA LYS A 23 14.48 0.99 20.83
C LYS A 23 13.08 0.87 21.41
N PHE A 24 12.25 1.89 21.21
CA PHE A 24 10.85 1.86 21.66
C PHE A 24 9.95 1.33 20.56
N ASP A 25 8.95 0.55 20.96
CA ASP A 25 7.94 0.00 20.07
C ASP A 25 6.75 0.96 19.91
N GLU A 26 6.47 1.80 20.92
CA GLU A 26 5.28 2.64 20.98
C GLU A 26 5.55 4.06 21.49
N ILE A 27 4.82 5.02 20.91
CA ILE A 27 4.80 6.43 21.32
C ILE A 27 3.40 6.80 21.79
N GLY A 28 3.25 7.09 23.09
CA GLY A 28 1.98 7.36 23.74
C GLY A 28 1.77 8.82 24.15
N ILE A 29 0.50 9.23 24.30
CA ILE A 29 0.13 10.37 25.16
C ILE A 29 -0.47 9.84 26.44
N ILE A 30 -0.01 10.36 27.57
CA ILE A 30 -0.56 10.09 28.88
C ILE A 30 -1.66 11.12 29.12
N GLY A 31 -2.91 10.66 29.08
CA GLY A 31 -4.11 11.50 29.27
C GLY A 31 -4.46 11.80 30.73
N ILE A 32 -3.74 11.20 31.68
CA ILE A 32 -3.89 11.46 33.11
C ILE A 32 -2.87 12.54 33.50
N GLY A 33 -3.28 13.51 34.31
CA GLY A 33 -2.40 14.58 34.78
C GLY A 33 -1.22 14.06 35.58
N TYR A 34 -0.06 14.72 35.49
CA TYR A 34 1.18 14.23 36.10
C TYR A 34 1.02 13.90 37.59
N ASN A 35 0.37 14.79 38.35
CA ASN A 35 0.15 14.63 39.78
C ASN A 35 -0.74 13.43 40.13
N GLU A 36 -1.69 13.07 39.27
CA GLU A 36 -2.54 11.90 39.44
C GLU A 36 -1.81 10.63 38.98
N PHE A 37 -1.02 10.73 37.91
CA PHE A 37 -0.19 9.66 37.40
C PHE A 37 0.82 9.16 38.45
N ILE A 38 1.55 10.06 39.12
CA ILE A 38 2.54 9.70 40.14
C ILE A 38 1.95 9.12 41.43
N LYS A 39 0.64 9.31 41.66
CA LYS A 39 -0.08 8.68 42.79
C LYS A 39 -0.45 7.24 42.47
N LYS A 40 -0.67 6.94 41.19
CA LYS A 40 -1.18 5.65 40.71
C LYS A 40 -0.09 4.68 40.27
N TYR A 41 1.07 5.19 39.82
CA TYR A 41 2.15 4.38 39.26
C TYR A 41 3.46 4.51 40.04
N PRO A 42 4.28 3.44 40.12
CA PRO A 42 5.55 3.46 40.85
C PRO A 42 6.50 4.52 40.28
N ARG A 43 7.10 5.35 41.16
CA ARG A 43 7.98 6.47 40.76
C ARG A 43 9.27 6.04 40.07
N ASN A 44 9.64 4.76 40.20
CA ASN A 44 10.93 4.21 39.77
C ASN A 44 11.09 4.16 38.23
N GLU A 45 10.00 4.39 37.48
CA GLU A 45 9.96 4.37 36.01
C GLU A 45 9.77 5.77 35.40
N ILE A 46 9.54 6.78 36.24
CA ILE A 46 9.39 8.17 35.79
C ILE A 46 10.79 8.76 35.71
N LYS A 47 11.36 8.82 34.50
CA LYS A 47 12.67 9.44 34.30
C LYS A 47 12.63 10.91 34.67
N ASN A 48 11.70 11.64 34.06
CA ASN A 48 11.60 13.09 34.14
C ASN A 48 10.13 13.53 34.27
N LYS A 49 9.86 14.79 34.64
CA LYS A 49 8.47 15.30 34.80
C LYS A 49 7.69 15.41 33.47
N VAL A 50 8.39 15.23 32.35
CA VAL A 50 7.93 15.59 31.00
C VAL A 50 7.84 14.37 30.08
N ILE A 51 8.73 13.40 30.27
CA ILE A 51 8.84 12.17 29.47
C ILE A 51 8.74 10.96 30.40
N TYR A 52 7.81 10.08 30.10
CA TYR A 52 7.62 8.82 30.80
C TYR A 52 8.12 7.66 29.94
N ILE A 53 8.84 6.72 30.54
CA ILE A 53 9.35 5.53 29.86
C ILE A 53 8.94 4.30 30.66
N HIS A 54 8.24 3.37 30.01
CA HIS A 54 7.84 2.10 30.61
C HIS A 54 8.12 0.98 29.64
N LYS A 55 8.98 0.03 30.03
CA LYS A 55 9.39 -1.08 29.17
C LYS A 55 9.88 -0.56 27.80
N ASN A 56 9.17 -0.92 26.72
CA ASN A 56 9.47 -0.51 25.35
C ASN A 56 8.58 0.64 24.86
N SER A 57 7.91 1.36 25.76
CA SER A 57 7.05 2.48 25.40
C SER A 57 7.59 3.80 25.96
N ILE A 58 7.43 4.86 25.17
CA ILE A 58 7.76 6.23 25.58
C ILE A 58 6.50 7.11 25.47
N GLY A 59 6.23 7.90 26.49
CA GLY A 59 5.01 8.68 26.62
C GLY A 59 5.27 10.13 26.96
N LEU A 60 4.42 11.02 26.43
CA LEU A 60 4.40 12.45 26.76
C LEU A 60 3.11 12.79 27.52
N PHE A 61 3.19 13.65 28.53
CA PHE A 61 2.01 14.07 29.30
C PHE A 61 1.15 15.06 28.51
N PHE A 62 -0.15 14.76 28.35
CA PHE A 62 -1.09 15.57 27.57
C PHE A 62 -1.09 17.05 27.98
N GLU A 63 -1.09 17.32 29.28
CA GLU A 63 -1.11 18.66 29.87
C GLU A 63 0.08 19.53 29.43
N LEU A 64 1.19 18.91 29.02
CA LEU A 64 2.42 19.61 28.65
C LEU A 64 2.68 19.63 27.13
N ILE A 65 1.94 18.87 26.32
CA ILE A 65 2.25 18.69 24.88
C ILE A 65 2.41 20.01 24.14
N GLY A 66 1.50 20.97 24.35
CA GLY A 66 1.56 22.27 23.68
C GLY A 66 2.82 23.06 24.02
N GLN A 67 3.16 23.11 25.31
CA GLN A 67 4.37 23.79 25.79
C GLN A 67 5.64 23.07 25.33
N MET A 68 5.67 21.74 25.44
CA MET A 68 6.77 20.90 24.96
C MET A 68 7.04 21.09 23.48
N TYR A 69 6.01 21.07 22.64
CA TYR A 69 6.15 21.25 21.20
C TYR A 69 6.76 22.62 20.87
N ARG A 70 6.27 23.69 21.52
CA ARG A 70 6.80 25.05 21.33
C ARG A 70 8.26 25.15 21.77
N VAL A 71 8.60 24.62 22.94
CA VAL A 71 9.98 24.64 23.49
C VAL A 71 10.92 23.83 22.61
N ALA A 72 10.54 22.62 22.20
CA ALA A 72 11.34 21.77 21.32
C ALA A 72 11.57 22.46 19.96
N LEU A 73 10.50 23.00 19.34
CA LEU A 73 10.61 23.65 18.02
C LEU A 73 11.51 24.90 18.07
N LYS A 74 11.44 25.68 19.15
CA LYS A 74 12.30 26.87 19.34
C LYS A 74 13.79 26.51 19.43
N ASN A 75 14.12 25.37 20.03
CA ASN A 75 15.50 24.96 20.33
C ASN A 75 16.03 23.86 19.39
N ILE A 76 15.29 23.53 18.31
CA ILE A 76 15.63 22.43 17.39
C ILE A 76 16.94 22.64 16.61
N ARG A 77 17.44 23.88 16.55
CA ARG A 77 18.73 24.17 15.93
C ARG A 77 19.90 23.77 16.84
N ASP A 78 19.75 24.02 18.13
CA ASP A 78 20.80 23.81 19.13
C ASP A 78 20.84 22.35 19.62
N TYR A 79 19.67 21.70 19.71
CA TYR A 79 19.53 20.30 20.15
C TYR A 79 18.73 19.48 19.12
N PRO A 80 19.29 19.25 17.93
CA PRO A 80 18.52 18.79 16.77
C PRO A 80 18.00 17.37 16.89
N ILE A 81 18.68 16.46 17.60
CA ILE A 81 18.21 15.08 17.76
C ILE A 81 17.02 15.04 18.73
N GLU A 82 17.21 15.57 19.94
CA GLU A 82 16.26 15.49 21.04
C GLU A 82 14.99 16.28 20.71
N CYS A 83 15.15 17.53 20.26
CA CYS A 83 14.01 18.39 19.96
C CYS A 83 13.23 17.91 18.73
N SER A 84 13.91 17.42 17.67
CA SER A 84 13.18 16.87 16.52
C SER A 84 12.40 15.61 16.90
N THR A 85 12.96 14.76 17.75
CA THR A 85 12.28 13.56 18.26
C THR A 85 11.00 13.93 18.99
N VAL A 86 11.06 14.89 19.93
CA VAL A 86 9.88 15.38 20.66
C VAL A 86 8.86 16.02 19.72
N CYS A 87 9.30 16.88 18.79
CA CYS A 87 8.41 17.48 17.80
C CYS A 87 7.64 16.43 17.00
N LEU A 88 8.31 15.34 16.57
CA LEU A 88 7.70 14.28 15.77
C LEU A 88 6.82 13.34 16.59
N MET A 89 7.18 13.05 17.85
CA MET A 89 6.32 12.32 18.77
C MET A 89 4.98 13.04 18.99
N ILE A 90 4.98 14.38 18.97
CA ILE A 90 3.79 15.21 19.11
C ILE A 90 3.05 15.38 17.78
N ASN A 91 3.78 15.67 16.71
CA ASN A 91 3.27 15.92 15.37
C ASN A 91 4.14 15.22 14.32
N GLY A 92 3.69 14.05 13.85
CA GLY A 92 4.40 13.26 12.83
C GLY A 92 4.57 13.95 11.48
N ASP A 93 3.88 15.06 11.22
CA ASP A 93 4.00 15.86 9.99
C ASP A 93 4.77 17.18 10.21
N CYS A 94 5.61 17.27 11.25
CA CYS A 94 6.48 18.43 11.47
C CYS A 94 7.65 18.45 10.46
N SER A 95 7.48 19.14 9.33
CA SER A 95 8.47 19.21 8.25
C SER A 95 9.84 19.76 8.68
N ILE A 96 9.85 20.77 9.56
CA ILE A 96 11.09 21.34 10.11
C ILE A 96 11.89 20.27 10.87
N ALA A 97 11.20 19.43 11.65
CA ALA A 97 11.84 18.35 12.39
C ALA A 97 12.40 17.27 11.46
N TRP A 98 11.64 16.85 10.45
CA TRP A 98 12.13 15.90 9.43
C TRP A 98 13.35 16.41 8.68
N ASN A 99 13.34 17.69 8.26
CA ASN A 99 14.48 18.30 7.58
C ASN A 99 15.74 18.29 8.47
N LYS A 100 15.60 18.64 9.75
CA LYS A 100 16.71 18.58 10.70
C LYS A 100 17.25 17.16 10.85
N ARG A 101 16.38 16.16 10.97
CA ARG A 101 16.82 14.75 11.05
C ARG A 101 17.52 14.28 9.79
N PHE A 102 17.11 14.76 8.61
CA PHE A 102 17.76 14.39 7.36
C PHE A 102 19.20 14.89 7.27
N GLU A 103 19.47 16.10 7.78
CA GLU A 103 20.82 16.68 7.89
C GLU A 103 21.71 15.89 8.87
N LEU A 104 21.11 15.21 9.84
CA LEU A 104 21.82 14.42 10.84
C LEU A 104 22.19 13.04 10.24
N LYS A 105 23.44 12.62 10.45
CA LYS A 105 23.92 11.28 10.06
C LYS A 105 23.47 10.21 11.08
N ILE A 106 22.17 10.13 11.35
CA ILE A 106 21.60 9.16 12.29
C ILE A 106 21.68 7.75 11.69
N ASN A 107 21.86 6.75 12.54
CA ASN A 107 21.78 5.34 12.16
C ASN A 107 20.43 5.04 11.47
N GLU A 108 20.49 4.53 10.23
CA GLU A 108 19.29 4.28 9.42
C GLU A 108 18.37 3.23 10.04
N ILE A 109 18.90 2.18 10.68
CA ILE A 109 18.08 1.15 11.35
C ILE A 109 17.30 1.76 12.51
N SER A 110 17.95 2.66 13.27
CA SER A 110 17.29 3.42 14.33
C SER A 110 16.17 4.31 13.76
N GLU A 111 16.41 5.03 12.66
CA GLU A 111 15.39 5.86 12.02
C GLU A 111 14.20 5.03 11.47
N MET A 112 14.47 3.85 10.93
CA MET A 112 13.42 2.93 10.47
C MET A 112 12.52 2.48 11.63
N ARG A 113 13.09 2.16 12.80
CA ARG A 113 12.30 1.82 14.01
C ARG A 113 11.52 3.02 14.56
N PHE A 114 12.12 4.21 14.48
CA PHE A 114 11.45 5.43 14.92
C PHE A 114 10.23 5.75 14.05
N THR A 115 10.39 5.71 12.72
CA THR A 115 9.27 5.87 11.78
C THR A 115 8.19 4.80 11.97
N GLU A 116 8.57 3.56 12.30
CA GLU A 116 7.61 2.51 12.64
C GLU A 116 6.81 2.81 13.91
N SER A 117 7.46 3.34 14.94
CA SER A 117 6.78 3.76 16.17
C SER A 117 5.83 4.93 15.92
N LEU A 118 6.24 5.88 15.08
CA LEU A 118 5.42 7.02 14.68
C LEU A 118 4.20 6.58 13.87
N SER A 119 4.33 5.62 12.94
CA SER A 119 3.21 5.19 12.10
C SER A 119 2.11 4.49 12.88
N LYS A 120 2.46 3.79 13.97
CA LYS A 120 1.48 3.19 14.90
C LYS A 120 0.59 4.26 15.55
N ARG A 121 1.14 5.45 15.79
CA ARG A 121 0.44 6.59 16.39
C ARG A 121 -0.27 7.46 15.35
N PHE A 122 0.43 7.83 14.27
CA PHE A 122 -0.06 8.75 13.25
C PHE A 122 -0.48 8.00 11.99
N LYS A 123 -1.72 7.52 11.97
CA LYS A 123 -2.30 6.78 10.83
C LYS A 123 -2.28 7.57 9.50
N LYS A 124 -2.30 8.90 9.59
CA LYS A 124 -2.31 9.82 8.44
C LYS A 124 -1.00 10.58 8.21
N GLY A 125 0.06 10.27 8.95
CA GLY A 125 1.32 11.01 8.89
C GLY A 125 2.05 10.79 7.57
N PHE A 126 1.75 11.60 6.56
CA PHE A 126 2.31 11.50 5.21
C PHE A 126 3.84 11.60 5.24
N LEU A 127 4.39 12.54 6.03
CA LEU A 127 5.83 12.78 6.05
C LEU A 127 6.62 11.62 6.68
N ILE A 128 5.98 10.76 7.47
CA ILE A 128 6.62 9.56 8.03
C ILE A 128 7.04 8.62 6.89
N TYR A 129 6.12 8.33 5.97
CA TYR A 129 6.37 7.42 4.85
C TYR A 129 7.35 8.05 3.86
N TYR A 130 7.18 9.33 3.55
CA TYR A 130 8.09 10.06 2.68
C TYR A 130 9.53 10.07 3.23
N TYR A 131 9.71 10.33 4.53
CA TYR A 131 11.03 10.27 5.15
C TYR A 131 11.63 8.85 5.07
N ARG A 132 10.79 7.82 5.22
CA ARG A 132 11.21 6.43 5.09
C ARG A 132 11.71 6.08 3.68
N GLU A 133 11.02 6.57 2.65
CA GLU A 133 11.46 6.47 1.25
C GLU A 133 12.84 7.13 1.08
N MET A 134 13.05 8.31 1.70
CA MET A 134 14.32 9.03 1.62
C MET A 134 15.49 8.29 2.27
N ILE A 135 15.26 7.60 3.41
CA ILE A 135 16.29 6.76 4.06
C ILE A 135 16.85 5.75 3.06
N TYR A 136 15.96 5.03 2.36
CA TYR A 136 16.39 4.06 1.35
C TYR A 136 17.01 4.71 0.11
N SER A 137 16.46 5.84 -0.33
CA SER A 137 16.89 6.55 -1.54
C SER A 137 18.33 7.07 -1.46
N LYS A 138 18.85 7.36 -0.25
CA LYS A 138 20.26 7.75 -0.03
C LYS A 138 21.26 6.73 -0.60
N ARG A 139 20.86 5.47 -0.72
CA ARG A 139 21.74 4.36 -1.13
C ARG A 139 21.85 4.21 -2.64
N ASN A 140 21.03 4.92 -3.42
CA ASN A 140 20.98 4.89 -4.89
C ASN A 140 21.03 3.47 -5.48
N ARG A 141 20.27 2.54 -4.87
CA ARG A 141 20.16 1.15 -5.30
C ARG A 141 18.76 0.61 -5.03
N LEU A 142 18.39 -0.46 -5.74
CA LEU A 142 17.20 -1.23 -5.41
C LEU A 142 17.32 -1.88 -4.02
N LEU A 143 16.18 -2.09 -3.39
CA LEU A 143 16.06 -2.76 -2.10
C LEU A 143 16.46 -4.24 -2.20
N LYS A 144 17.20 -4.70 -1.20
CA LYS A 144 17.50 -6.13 -1.01
C LYS A 144 16.23 -6.87 -0.60
N GLN A 145 16.20 -8.19 -0.80
CA GLN A 145 15.01 -9.01 -0.50
C GLN A 145 14.50 -8.84 0.94
N GLU A 146 15.39 -8.85 1.93
CA GLU A 146 15.02 -8.65 3.35
C GLU A 146 14.40 -7.26 3.58
N GLU A 147 14.95 -6.23 2.94
CA GLU A 147 14.45 -4.86 3.02
C GLU A 147 13.06 -4.76 2.37
N SER A 148 12.89 -5.34 1.17
CA SER A 148 11.61 -5.37 0.45
C SER A 148 10.52 -6.07 1.26
N LYS A 149 10.82 -7.23 1.86
CA LYS A 149 9.87 -7.99 2.69
C LYS A 149 9.54 -7.27 3.99
N TYR A 150 10.54 -6.68 4.65
CA TYR A 150 10.32 -5.88 5.85
C TYR A 150 9.42 -4.68 5.54
N GLU A 151 9.70 -3.98 4.43
CA GLU A 151 8.93 -2.82 3.97
C GLU A 151 7.48 -3.18 3.67
N PHE A 152 7.27 -4.25 2.91
CA PHE A 152 5.95 -4.76 2.55
C PHE A 152 5.14 -5.12 3.80
N ASN A 153 5.73 -5.86 4.74
CA ASN A 153 5.07 -6.24 5.99
C ASN A 153 4.72 -5.04 6.87
N PHE A 154 5.59 -4.03 6.92
CA PHE A 154 5.31 -2.81 7.66
C PHE A 154 4.09 -2.07 7.09
N ILE A 155 4.09 -1.81 5.78
CA ILE A 155 3.08 -0.96 5.18
C ILE A 155 1.72 -1.66 5.07
N THR A 156 1.68 -2.97 4.82
CA THR A 156 0.42 -3.74 4.81
C THR A 156 -0.23 -3.80 6.19
N LYS A 157 0.57 -3.89 7.27
CA LYS A 157 0.07 -3.75 8.66
C LYS A 157 -0.47 -2.35 8.95
N ALA A 158 0.07 -1.30 8.33
CA ALA A 158 -0.47 0.05 8.46
C ALA A 158 -1.80 0.18 7.70
N ILE A 159 -1.90 -0.37 6.49
CA ILE A 159 -3.13 -0.39 5.68
C ILE A 159 -4.24 -1.16 6.38
N SER A 160 -3.97 -2.31 7.01
CA SER A 160 -5.00 -3.07 7.72
C SER A 160 -5.65 -2.29 8.87
N LYS A 161 -4.91 -1.34 9.47
CA LYS A 161 -5.42 -0.44 10.52
C LYS A 161 -6.08 0.83 9.98
N TYR A 162 -5.81 1.20 8.72
CA TYR A 162 -6.32 2.40 8.07
C TYR A 162 -6.38 2.21 6.54
N SER A 163 -7.40 1.48 6.08
CA SER A 163 -7.56 1.07 4.67
C SER A 163 -7.86 2.21 3.70
N ARG A 164 -8.14 3.43 4.18
CA ARG A 164 -8.40 4.60 3.31
C ARG A 164 -7.22 5.57 3.22
N GLY A 165 -6.03 5.12 3.62
CA GLY A 165 -4.81 5.94 3.57
C GLY A 165 -4.17 5.96 2.18
N TYR A 166 -4.54 6.92 1.33
CA TYR A 166 -3.97 7.08 -0.02
C TYR A 166 -2.43 7.07 -0.03
N HIS A 167 -1.79 7.74 0.93
CA HIS A 167 -0.33 7.78 1.06
C HIS A 167 0.28 6.41 1.37
N LEU A 168 -0.46 5.49 1.99
CA LEU A 168 0.00 4.12 2.26
C LEU A 168 0.08 3.30 0.97
N TYR A 169 -0.95 3.39 0.13
CA TYR A 169 -0.96 2.75 -1.18
C TYR A 169 0.08 3.38 -2.12
N LYS A 170 0.29 4.70 -2.04
CA LYS A 170 1.40 5.37 -2.74
C LYS A 170 2.76 4.81 -2.33
N HIS A 171 2.95 4.54 -1.04
CA HIS A 171 4.18 3.96 -0.52
C HIS A 171 4.40 2.51 -0.99
N ILE A 172 3.33 1.71 -1.10
CA ILE A 172 3.39 0.39 -1.77
C ILE A 172 3.85 0.53 -3.23
N LEU A 173 3.30 1.47 -3.98
CA LEU A 173 3.70 1.70 -5.38
C LEU A 173 5.18 2.12 -5.47
N TRP A 174 5.63 2.99 -4.56
CA TRP A 174 7.05 3.33 -4.45
C TRP A 174 7.91 2.09 -4.18
N LEU A 175 7.52 1.22 -3.23
CA LEU A 175 8.24 -0.02 -2.94
C LEU A 175 8.34 -0.92 -4.17
N ILE A 176 7.24 -1.08 -4.90
CA ILE A 176 7.18 -1.87 -6.13
C ILE A 176 8.16 -1.32 -7.19
N ASP A 177 8.27 0.00 -7.31
CA ASP A 177 9.20 0.65 -8.25
C ASP A 177 10.68 0.63 -7.78
N HIS A 178 10.95 0.35 -6.49
CA HIS A 178 12.29 0.45 -5.88
C HIS A 178 12.83 -0.89 -5.35
N CYS A 179 12.19 -2.01 -5.69
CA CYS A 179 12.69 -3.34 -5.39
C CYS A 179 12.81 -4.19 -6.66
N TYR A 180 13.53 -5.31 -6.56
CA TYR A 180 13.33 -6.40 -7.51
C TYR A 180 11.98 -7.04 -7.20
N ILE A 181 11.03 -6.97 -8.13
CA ILE A 181 9.66 -7.40 -7.89
C ILE A 181 9.58 -8.88 -7.46
N ASP A 182 10.48 -9.74 -7.94
CA ASP A 182 10.60 -11.15 -7.56
C ASP A 182 10.74 -11.36 -6.04
N HIS A 183 11.25 -10.36 -5.31
CA HIS A 183 11.40 -10.42 -3.87
C HIS A 183 10.05 -10.50 -3.13
N ILE A 184 9.00 -9.90 -3.68
CA ILE A 184 7.70 -9.68 -3.03
C ILE A 184 6.51 -9.94 -3.95
N TYR A 185 6.72 -10.43 -5.18
CA TYR A 185 5.67 -10.68 -6.17
C TYR A 185 4.53 -11.53 -5.60
N PHE A 186 4.86 -12.72 -5.10
CA PHE A 186 3.85 -13.63 -4.54
C PHE A 186 3.15 -13.04 -3.32
N ASP A 187 3.89 -12.36 -2.45
CA ASP A 187 3.35 -11.73 -1.24
C ASP A 187 2.33 -10.63 -1.59
N ILE A 188 2.64 -9.76 -2.57
CA ILE A 188 1.72 -8.70 -3.03
C ILE A 188 0.52 -9.30 -3.76
N MET A 189 0.73 -10.25 -4.67
CA MET A 189 -0.35 -10.85 -5.44
C MET A 189 -1.39 -11.49 -4.51
N LYS A 190 -0.92 -12.26 -3.51
CA LYS A 190 -1.77 -12.84 -2.48
C LYS A 190 -2.52 -11.78 -1.68
N TRP A 191 -1.80 -10.76 -1.19
CA TRP A 191 -2.41 -9.70 -0.38
C TRP A 191 -3.48 -8.91 -1.14
N CYS A 192 -3.23 -8.59 -2.41
CA CYS A 192 -4.21 -7.95 -3.28
C CYS A 192 -5.43 -8.84 -3.50
N GLU A 193 -5.24 -10.14 -3.71
CA GLU A 193 -6.32 -11.09 -3.92
C GLU A 193 -7.24 -11.20 -2.70
N GLU A 194 -6.66 -11.43 -1.52
CA GLU A 194 -7.40 -11.48 -0.25
C GLU A 194 -8.15 -10.16 0.00
N GLY A 195 -7.49 -9.02 -0.26
CA GLY A 195 -8.10 -7.70 -0.10
C GLY A 195 -9.25 -7.44 -1.07
N ILE A 196 -9.10 -7.80 -2.35
CA ILE A 196 -10.15 -7.61 -3.38
C ILE A 196 -11.35 -8.53 -3.14
N ILE A 197 -11.13 -9.75 -2.64
CA ILE A 197 -12.22 -10.66 -2.28
C ILE A 197 -13.00 -10.12 -1.09
N ASN A 198 -12.32 -9.53 -0.11
CA ASN A 198 -12.95 -8.91 1.06
C ASN A 198 -13.66 -7.58 0.73
N ASP A 199 -13.08 -6.77 -0.15
CA ASP A 199 -13.66 -5.51 -0.64
C ASP A 199 -13.40 -5.35 -2.14
N SER A 200 -14.34 -5.84 -2.94
CA SER A 200 -14.28 -5.77 -4.39
C SER A 200 -14.56 -4.38 -4.97
N SER A 201 -14.72 -3.36 -4.11
CA SER A 201 -14.77 -1.96 -4.52
C SER A 201 -13.41 -1.24 -4.42
N ASP A 202 -12.37 -1.90 -3.89
CA ASP A 202 -11.05 -1.29 -3.66
C ASP A 202 -10.22 -1.18 -4.95
N TYR A 203 -10.37 -0.01 -5.60
CA TYR A 203 -9.56 0.42 -6.74
C TYR A 203 -8.05 0.40 -6.48
N SER A 204 -7.61 0.67 -5.25
CA SER A 204 -6.19 0.80 -4.93
C SER A 204 -5.49 -0.55 -5.01
N LEU A 205 -6.14 -1.60 -4.52
CA LEU A 205 -5.64 -2.97 -4.61
C LEU A 205 -5.56 -3.47 -6.06
N MET A 206 -6.59 -3.19 -6.86
CA MET A 206 -6.57 -3.54 -8.28
C MET A 206 -5.49 -2.79 -9.05
N ASN A 207 -5.26 -1.51 -8.73
CA ASN A 207 -4.19 -0.72 -9.33
C ASN A 207 -2.80 -1.23 -8.92
N ILE A 208 -2.63 -1.67 -7.67
CA ILE A 208 -1.39 -2.30 -7.21
C ILE A 208 -1.17 -3.65 -7.92
N ARG A 209 -2.18 -4.52 -7.95
CA ARG A 209 -2.10 -5.82 -8.63
C ARG A 209 -1.75 -5.64 -10.10
N LYS A 210 -2.38 -4.68 -10.78
CA LYS A 210 -2.02 -4.24 -12.14
C LYS A 210 -0.55 -3.85 -12.23
N ARG A 211 -0.06 -2.95 -11.36
CA ARG A 211 1.33 -2.47 -11.40
C ARG A 211 2.34 -3.60 -11.22
N VAL A 212 2.06 -4.55 -10.32
CA VAL A 212 2.89 -5.74 -10.12
C VAL A 212 2.96 -6.58 -11.40
N ILE A 213 1.83 -6.84 -12.05
CA ILE A 213 1.77 -7.57 -13.33
C ILE A 213 2.58 -6.85 -14.40
N GLU A 214 2.44 -5.53 -14.51
CA GLU A 214 3.20 -4.72 -15.48
C GLU A 214 4.71 -4.88 -15.30
N ILE A 215 5.22 -4.72 -14.07
CA ILE A 215 6.66 -4.81 -13.81
C ILE A 215 7.14 -6.25 -13.99
N TYR A 216 6.45 -7.23 -13.38
CA TYR A 216 6.87 -8.63 -13.39
C TYR A 216 6.96 -9.21 -14.80
N TYR A 217 6.02 -8.86 -15.68
CA TYR A 217 6.04 -9.31 -17.07
C TYR A 217 6.67 -8.31 -18.04
N SER A 218 7.37 -7.28 -17.55
CA SER A 218 8.05 -6.27 -18.37
C SER A 218 7.12 -5.64 -19.43
N ILE A 219 5.92 -5.25 -18.99
CA ILE A 219 4.92 -4.56 -19.80
C ILE A 219 4.94 -3.07 -19.47
N GLU A 220 4.99 -2.23 -20.51
CA GLU A 220 4.98 -0.78 -20.39
C GLU A 220 3.72 -0.18 -21.01
N PHE A 221 3.24 0.91 -20.42
CA PHE A 221 2.15 1.70 -20.98
C PHE A 221 2.73 2.97 -21.61
N ILE A 222 2.70 3.04 -22.94
CA ILE A 222 3.27 4.14 -23.74
C ILE A 222 2.19 4.60 -24.73
N ASN A 223 1.99 5.92 -24.87
CA ASN A 223 1.05 6.49 -25.86
C ASN A 223 -0.33 5.80 -25.85
N ASN A 224 -0.93 5.66 -24.67
CA ASN A 224 -2.22 5.00 -24.44
C ASN A 224 -2.31 3.51 -24.83
N SER A 225 -1.18 2.84 -25.04
CA SER A 225 -1.13 1.43 -25.43
C SER A 225 -0.13 0.64 -24.59
N TYR A 226 -0.42 -0.66 -24.39
CA TYR A 226 0.49 -1.57 -23.70
C TYR A 226 1.50 -2.19 -24.67
N PHE A 227 2.75 -2.29 -24.25
CA PHE A 227 3.86 -2.89 -24.98
C PHE A 227 4.59 -3.89 -24.08
N ILE A 228 4.78 -5.11 -24.58
CA ILE A 228 5.54 -6.15 -23.86
C ILE A 228 6.98 -6.18 -24.36
N LYS A 229 7.94 -6.08 -23.43
CA LYS A 229 9.38 -6.13 -23.73
C LYS A 229 9.96 -7.53 -23.80
N LEU A 230 9.25 -8.54 -23.29
CA LEU A 230 9.71 -9.91 -23.33
C LEU A 230 9.93 -10.37 -24.78
N ASN A 231 11.02 -11.11 -24.98
CA ASN A 231 11.40 -11.64 -26.29
C ASN A 231 10.49 -12.79 -26.72
N GLU A 232 10.08 -13.63 -25.77
CA GLU A 232 9.23 -14.81 -25.98
C GLU A 232 8.12 -14.87 -24.94
N ILE A 233 6.95 -15.38 -25.34
CA ILE A 233 5.82 -15.64 -24.45
C ILE A 233 5.63 -17.14 -24.28
N ASN A 234 6.07 -17.66 -23.13
CA ASN A 234 5.96 -19.08 -22.79
C ASN A 234 4.54 -19.46 -22.31
N GLN A 235 4.33 -20.76 -22.06
CA GLN A 235 3.03 -21.29 -21.63
C GLN A 235 2.59 -20.73 -20.27
N GLN A 236 3.51 -20.58 -19.32
CA GLN A 236 3.22 -20.06 -17.98
C GLN A 236 2.64 -18.64 -18.01
N ILE A 237 3.16 -17.77 -18.90
CA ILE A 237 2.62 -16.41 -19.08
C ILE A 237 1.19 -16.49 -19.62
N LYS A 238 0.93 -17.35 -20.61
CA LYS A 238 -0.42 -17.53 -21.16
C LYS A 238 -1.40 -17.97 -20.09
N ASP A 239 -1.02 -18.98 -19.30
CA ASP A 239 -1.85 -19.54 -18.23
C ASP A 239 -2.14 -18.53 -17.13
N PHE A 240 -1.17 -17.67 -16.80
CA PHE A 240 -1.35 -16.58 -15.86
C PHE A 240 -2.44 -15.61 -16.32
N PHE A 241 -2.34 -15.07 -17.54
CA PHE A 241 -3.29 -14.08 -18.03
C PHE A 241 -4.71 -14.63 -18.22
N ILE A 242 -4.82 -15.93 -18.55
CA ILE A 242 -6.11 -16.62 -18.59
C ILE A 242 -6.70 -16.74 -17.20
N SER A 243 -5.89 -17.19 -16.23
CA SER A 243 -6.32 -17.33 -14.84
C SER A 243 -6.77 -15.98 -14.28
N GLU A 244 -6.02 -14.91 -14.52
CA GLU A 244 -6.33 -13.55 -14.08
C GLU A 244 -7.65 -13.05 -14.70
N TYR A 245 -7.83 -13.27 -16.01
CA TYR A 245 -9.05 -12.90 -16.72
C TYR A 245 -10.29 -13.63 -16.19
N VAL A 246 -10.18 -14.95 -15.99
CA VAL A 246 -11.28 -15.77 -15.48
C VAL A 246 -11.60 -15.41 -14.03
N TRP A 247 -10.57 -15.13 -13.21
CA TRP A 247 -10.73 -14.70 -11.83
C TRP A 247 -11.52 -13.39 -11.73
N VAL A 248 -11.09 -12.32 -12.40
CA VAL A 248 -11.83 -11.05 -12.37
C VAL A 248 -13.22 -11.16 -12.99
N SER A 249 -13.39 -11.97 -14.04
CA SER A 249 -14.71 -12.24 -14.63
C SER A 249 -15.64 -12.92 -13.63
N THR A 250 -15.11 -13.85 -12.83
CA THR A 250 -15.86 -14.52 -11.76
C THR A 250 -16.31 -13.52 -10.69
N LEU A 251 -15.39 -12.65 -10.24
CA LEU A 251 -15.71 -11.61 -9.26
C LEU A 251 -16.79 -10.65 -9.78
N ILE A 252 -16.75 -10.30 -11.06
CA ILE A 252 -17.80 -9.49 -11.72
C ILE A 252 -19.15 -10.20 -11.66
N HIS A 253 -19.21 -11.51 -11.91
CA HIS A 253 -20.48 -12.25 -11.84
C HIS A 253 -21.04 -12.26 -10.42
N LEU A 254 -20.17 -12.40 -9.42
CA LEU A 254 -20.55 -12.37 -8.01
C LEU A 254 -20.96 -10.96 -7.55
N ASN A 255 -20.29 -9.92 -8.05
CA ASN A 255 -20.51 -8.55 -7.62
C ASN A 255 -20.54 -7.54 -8.80
N PRO A 256 -21.55 -7.62 -9.69
CA PRO A 256 -21.60 -6.83 -10.91
C PRO A 256 -21.70 -5.31 -10.68
N GLN A 257 -22.10 -4.89 -9.48
CA GLN A 257 -22.25 -3.49 -9.09
C GLN A 257 -20.93 -2.75 -8.83
N HIS A 258 -19.80 -3.44 -8.66
CA HIS A 258 -18.53 -2.80 -8.32
C HIS A 258 -17.76 -2.41 -9.58
N GLU A 259 -17.87 -1.13 -9.96
CA GLU A 259 -17.21 -0.53 -11.14
C GLU A 259 -15.69 -0.79 -11.17
N SER A 260 -15.03 -0.92 -10.01
CA SER A 260 -13.59 -1.20 -9.93
C SER A 260 -13.21 -2.52 -10.61
N LEU A 261 -14.01 -3.59 -10.42
CA LEU A 261 -13.79 -4.90 -11.06
C LEU A 261 -13.85 -4.79 -12.58
N TRP A 262 -14.76 -3.96 -13.10
CA TRP A 262 -14.94 -3.74 -14.53
C TRP A 262 -13.75 -2.99 -15.13
N PHE A 263 -13.23 -1.98 -14.44
CA PHE A 263 -12.01 -1.30 -14.88
C PHE A 263 -10.78 -2.21 -14.84
N TYR A 264 -10.69 -3.08 -13.83
CA TYR A 264 -9.61 -4.05 -13.75
C TYR A 264 -9.72 -5.09 -14.86
N HIS A 265 -10.92 -5.64 -15.10
CA HIS A 265 -11.20 -6.56 -16.21
C HIS A 265 -10.85 -5.96 -17.58
N TYR A 266 -11.25 -4.71 -17.82
CA TYR A 266 -10.87 -3.99 -19.03
C TYR A 266 -9.35 -3.90 -19.15
N THR A 267 -8.66 -3.55 -18.08
CA THR A 267 -7.20 -3.47 -18.06
C THR A 267 -6.55 -4.82 -18.41
N ILE A 268 -6.96 -5.91 -17.78
CA ILE A 268 -6.47 -7.26 -18.07
C ILE A 268 -6.74 -7.62 -19.54
N SER A 269 -7.92 -7.26 -20.07
CA SER A 269 -8.24 -7.47 -21.49
C SER A 269 -7.29 -6.72 -22.44
N GLN A 270 -6.86 -5.51 -22.08
CA GLN A 270 -5.88 -4.75 -22.86
C GLN A 270 -4.47 -5.37 -22.79
N LEU A 271 -4.06 -5.86 -21.61
CA LEU A 271 -2.80 -6.60 -21.45
C LEU A 271 -2.80 -7.88 -22.30
N ILE A 272 -3.90 -8.63 -22.30
CA ILE A 272 -4.07 -9.83 -23.15
C ILE A 272 -3.93 -9.49 -24.64
N LYS A 273 -4.54 -8.40 -25.12
CA LYS A 273 -4.41 -7.96 -26.52
C LYS A 273 -2.96 -7.65 -26.89
N CYS A 274 -2.20 -7.03 -25.99
CA CYS A 274 -0.78 -6.77 -26.19
C CYS A 274 -0.01 -8.09 -26.41
N ILE A 275 -0.23 -9.08 -25.53
CA ILE A 275 0.40 -10.40 -25.57
C ILE A 275 -0.01 -11.18 -26.82
N GLN A 276 -1.29 -11.13 -27.19
CA GLN A 276 -1.83 -11.78 -28.39
C GLN A 276 -1.12 -11.31 -29.67
N THR A 277 -0.86 -10.00 -29.76
CA THR A 277 -0.18 -9.40 -30.91
C THR A 277 1.25 -9.91 -31.05
N LYS A 278 1.96 -10.07 -29.92
CA LYS A 278 3.31 -10.63 -29.89
C LYS A 278 3.32 -12.12 -30.26
N LEU A 279 2.43 -12.93 -29.67
CA LEU A 279 2.27 -14.35 -30.00
C LEU A 279 1.93 -14.61 -31.47
N SER A 280 1.11 -13.75 -32.07
CA SER A 280 0.74 -13.88 -33.49
C SER A 280 1.92 -13.61 -34.41
N LYS A 281 2.82 -12.69 -34.02
CA LYS A 281 4.06 -12.42 -34.75
C LYS A 281 5.06 -13.58 -34.62
N GLU A 282 5.22 -14.14 -33.43
CA GLU A 282 6.12 -15.27 -33.16
C GLU A 282 5.70 -16.53 -33.95
N ASN A 283 4.41 -16.87 -33.91
CA ASN A 283 3.91 -18.11 -34.51
C ASN A 283 3.57 -18.00 -36.01
N LYS A 284 3.73 -16.81 -36.63
CA LYS A 284 3.31 -16.51 -38.01
C LYS A 284 1.84 -16.88 -38.31
N GLN A 285 1.02 -17.04 -37.28
CA GLN A 285 -0.40 -17.38 -37.35
C GLN A 285 -1.16 -16.55 -36.32
N PRO A 286 -2.41 -16.13 -36.60
CA PRO A 286 -3.19 -15.35 -35.65
C PRO A 286 -3.51 -16.19 -34.41
N PHE A 287 -2.91 -15.82 -33.27
CA PHE A 287 -3.31 -16.35 -31.97
C PHE A 287 -4.56 -15.60 -31.49
N ASN A 288 -5.55 -16.31 -30.95
CA ASN A 288 -6.76 -15.71 -30.41
C ASN A 288 -7.02 -16.25 -29.01
N PHE A 289 -6.88 -15.38 -27.99
CA PHE A 289 -7.08 -15.75 -26.59
C PHE A 289 -8.51 -16.24 -26.31
N THR A 290 -9.53 -15.69 -26.97
CA THR A 290 -10.92 -16.13 -26.78
C THR A 290 -11.10 -17.58 -27.24
N ASN A 291 -10.57 -17.92 -28.41
CA ASN A 291 -10.62 -19.29 -28.93
C ASN A 291 -9.80 -20.23 -28.06
N TYR A 292 -8.66 -19.77 -27.57
CA TYR A 292 -7.81 -20.55 -26.67
C TYR A 292 -8.52 -20.87 -25.34
N ILE A 293 -9.19 -19.89 -24.73
CA ILE A 293 -10.02 -20.10 -23.53
C ILE A 293 -11.17 -21.09 -23.80
N LYS A 294 -11.85 -20.95 -24.95
CA LYS A 294 -12.91 -21.90 -25.36
C LYS A 294 -12.38 -23.32 -25.49
N LEU A 295 -11.24 -23.50 -26.16
CA LEU A 295 -10.61 -24.81 -26.32
C LEU A 295 -10.25 -25.44 -24.96
N ILE A 296 -9.67 -24.67 -24.04
CA ILE A 296 -9.37 -25.15 -22.68
C ILE A 296 -10.66 -25.57 -21.96
N TYR A 297 -11.73 -24.78 -22.07
CA TYR A 297 -13.02 -25.10 -21.46
C TYR A 297 -13.64 -26.35 -22.06
N GLU A 298 -13.67 -26.47 -23.38
CA GLU A 298 -14.19 -27.64 -24.12
C GLU A 298 -13.41 -28.92 -23.77
N GLN A 299 -12.09 -28.82 -23.62
CA GLN A 299 -11.23 -29.96 -23.26
C GLN A 299 -11.39 -30.40 -21.80
N ASN A 300 -11.57 -29.44 -20.87
CA ASN A 300 -11.52 -29.73 -19.44
C ASN A 300 -12.90 -29.67 -18.75
N SER A 301 -13.95 -29.30 -19.47
CA SER A 301 -15.32 -29.03 -18.98
C SER A 301 -15.41 -27.99 -17.84
N CYS A 302 -14.30 -27.36 -17.48
CA CYS A 302 -14.18 -26.32 -16.48
C CYS A 302 -12.84 -25.58 -16.69
N ILE A 303 -12.78 -24.29 -16.37
CA ILE A 303 -11.51 -23.58 -16.24
C ILE A 303 -11.26 -23.42 -14.74
N LYS A 304 -10.30 -24.18 -14.21
CA LYS A 304 -9.87 -24.04 -12.81
C LYS A 304 -8.97 -22.82 -12.71
N VAL A 305 -9.41 -21.82 -11.98
CA VAL A 305 -8.53 -20.73 -11.53
C VAL A 305 -7.54 -21.34 -10.53
N SER A 306 -6.25 -21.06 -10.71
CA SER A 306 -5.15 -21.62 -9.90
C SER A 306 -5.45 -21.58 -8.39
N LYS A 307 -5.18 -22.71 -7.73
CA LYS A 307 -5.35 -22.99 -6.30
C LYS A 307 -4.34 -22.27 -5.39
N GLU A 308 -3.36 -21.53 -5.92
CA GLU A 308 -2.25 -21.03 -5.09
C GLU A 308 -2.64 -19.87 -4.16
N PHE A 309 -3.68 -19.08 -4.46
CA PHE A 309 -3.94 -17.83 -3.73
C PHE A 309 -5.38 -17.59 -3.22
N THR A 310 -6.39 -18.37 -3.62
CA THR A 310 -7.65 -18.51 -2.84
C THR A 310 -8.39 -19.83 -3.04
N GLU A 311 -8.94 -20.35 -1.94
CA GLU A 311 -10.07 -21.28 -1.93
C GLU A 311 -11.37 -20.49 -2.14
N LEU A 312 -11.61 -20.03 -3.36
CA LEU A 312 -13.01 -19.81 -3.75
C LEU A 312 -13.65 -21.19 -3.83
N ASN A 313 -14.78 -21.40 -3.14
CA ASN A 313 -15.53 -22.63 -3.22
C ASN A 313 -16.23 -22.67 -4.60
N ILE A 314 -15.48 -23.09 -5.63
CA ILE A 314 -15.87 -23.14 -7.05
C ILE A 314 -17.00 -24.17 -7.30
N SER A 315 -17.53 -24.86 -6.28
CA SER A 315 -18.67 -25.78 -6.44
C SER A 315 -19.92 -25.11 -7.02
N LEU A 316 -20.08 -23.78 -6.85
CA LEU A 316 -21.18 -23.00 -7.41
C LEU A 316 -20.92 -22.49 -8.84
N ILE A 317 -19.70 -22.59 -9.38
CA ILE A 317 -19.35 -22.06 -10.71
C ILE A 317 -19.64 -23.05 -11.84
N ASN A 318 -19.79 -24.34 -11.55
CA ASN A 318 -20.25 -25.35 -12.52
C ASN A 318 -21.65 -25.04 -13.11
N GLN A 319 -22.33 -23.98 -12.63
CA GLN A 319 -23.62 -23.53 -13.13
C GLN A 319 -23.54 -22.31 -14.08
N TYR A 320 -22.37 -21.69 -14.27
CA TYR A 320 -22.25 -20.49 -15.09
C TYR A 320 -21.49 -20.77 -16.39
N SER A 321 -22.23 -20.73 -17.50
CA SER A 321 -21.67 -20.79 -18.85
C SER A 321 -20.75 -19.59 -19.11
N PHE A 322 -19.51 -19.86 -19.50
CA PHE A 322 -18.54 -18.83 -19.87
C PHE A 322 -19.07 -18.00 -21.05
N ASN A 323 -19.27 -16.71 -20.81
CA ASN A 323 -19.79 -15.77 -21.79
C ASN A 323 -18.62 -14.91 -22.32
N PRO A 324 -18.31 -14.91 -23.63
CA PRO A 324 -17.07 -14.34 -24.18
C PRO A 324 -16.92 -12.82 -23.94
N ILE A 325 -15.68 -12.32 -24.04
CA ILE A 325 -15.22 -10.93 -23.74
C ILE A 325 -16.21 -9.81 -24.12
N ASN A 326 -16.81 -9.87 -25.31
CA ASN A 326 -17.74 -8.83 -25.78
C ASN A 326 -19.07 -8.81 -25.01
N SER A 327 -19.48 -9.95 -24.44
CA SER A 327 -20.74 -10.07 -23.70
C SER A 327 -20.66 -9.50 -22.28
N ILE A 328 -19.49 -9.54 -21.63
CA ILE A 328 -19.32 -9.07 -20.24
C ILE A 328 -19.43 -7.54 -20.18
N GLN A 329 -18.72 -6.79 -21.04
CA GLN A 329 -18.90 -5.32 -21.13
C GLN A 329 -20.34 -4.91 -21.46
N LEU A 330 -21.00 -5.62 -22.38
CA LEU A 330 -22.41 -5.41 -22.70
C LEU A 330 -23.32 -5.74 -21.50
N GLN A 331 -22.99 -6.75 -20.70
CA GLN A 331 -23.71 -7.10 -19.47
C GLN A 331 -23.60 -5.99 -18.42
N PHE A 332 -22.42 -5.37 -18.21
CA PHE A 332 -22.31 -4.22 -17.32
C PHE A 332 -23.12 -3.03 -17.81
N LEU A 333 -22.96 -2.68 -19.09
CA LEU A 333 -23.69 -1.56 -19.67
C LEU A 333 -25.20 -1.80 -19.60
N ASN A 334 -25.66 -3.03 -19.81
CA ASN A 334 -27.06 -3.39 -19.66
C ASN A 334 -27.51 -3.39 -18.18
N TYR A 335 -26.69 -3.89 -17.25
CA TYR A 335 -26.95 -3.85 -15.82
C TYR A 335 -27.07 -2.41 -15.30
N GLU A 336 -26.09 -1.55 -15.61
CA GLU A 336 -26.12 -0.14 -15.26
C GLU A 336 -27.25 0.61 -15.98
N LYS A 337 -27.55 0.30 -17.26
CA LYS A 337 -28.75 0.85 -17.95
C LYS A 337 -30.05 0.53 -17.21
N ASN A 338 -30.14 -0.66 -16.63
CA ASN A 338 -31.32 -1.11 -15.90
C ASN A 338 -31.37 -0.54 -14.46
N ARG A 339 -30.23 -0.17 -13.88
CA ARG A 339 -30.11 0.33 -12.50
C ARG A 339 -30.15 1.86 -12.40
N VAL A 340 -29.61 2.56 -13.40
CA VAL A 340 -29.38 4.01 -13.36
C VAL A 340 -30.45 4.73 -14.19
N SER A 341 -31.40 5.39 -13.50
CA SER A 341 -32.38 6.28 -14.15
C SER A 341 -31.74 7.55 -14.74
N ASN A 342 -30.50 7.85 -14.38
CA ASN A 342 -29.77 9.05 -14.75
C ASN A 342 -28.83 8.84 -15.96
N LYS A 343 -29.30 9.25 -17.14
CA LYS A 343 -28.56 9.17 -18.42
C LYS A 343 -27.17 9.82 -18.41
N LYS A 344 -26.85 10.77 -17.50
CA LYS A 344 -25.53 11.40 -17.43
C LYS A 344 -24.45 10.49 -16.85
N VAL A 345 -24.78 9.71 -15.81
CA VAL A 345 -23.84 8.77 -15.17
C VAL A 345 -23.52 7.63 -16.14
N MET A 346 -24.54 7.11 -16.83
CA MET A 346 -24.38 6.12 -17.90
C MET A 346 -23.41 6.56 -18.99
N ARG A 347 -23.55 7.80 -19.51
CA ARG A 347 -22.63 8.33 -20.53
C ARG A 347 -21.21 8.50 -20.02
N LEU A 348 -21.03 8.72 -18.72
CA LEU A 348 -19.72 8.87 -18.07
C LEU A 348 -19.03 7.51 -17.93
N VAL A 349 -19.77 6.47 -17.54
CA VAL A 349 -19.31 5.08 -17.49
C VAL A 349 -19.01 4.56 -18.89
N GLU A 350 -19.94 4.74 -19.84
CA GLU A 350 -19.73 4.41 -21.26
C GLU A 350 -18.47 5.10 -21.78
N ARG A 351 -18.37 6.44 -21.61
CA ARG A 351 -17.15 7.16 -22.00
C ARG A 351 -15.92 6.59 -21.31
N ARG A 352 -15.87 6.36 -20.00
CA ARG A 352 -14.66 5.85 -19.34
C ARG A 352 -14.25 4.45 -19.83
N LEU A 353 -15.21 3.61 -20.20
CA LEU A 353 -14.94 2.27 -20.75
C LEU A 353 -14.57 2.30 -22.24
N THR A 354 -15.01 3.31 -22.99
CA THR A 354 -14.77 3.44 -24.43
C THR A 354 -13.76 4.54 -24.82
N SER A 355 -13.35 5.43 -23.92
CA SER A 355 -12.59 6.66 -24.23
C SER A 355 -11.12 6.45 -24.58
N ASN A 356 -10.66 5.20 -24.66
CA ASN A 356 -9.34 4.87 -25.18
C ASN A 356 -9.43 4.09 -26.51
N LEU A 357 -10.58 4.17 -27.20
CA LEU A 357 -10.79 3.57 -28.54
C LEU A 357 -10.75 4.60 -29.69
N ASP A 358 -10.34 5.84 -29.42
CA ASP A 358 -9.99 6.81 -30.46
C ASP A 358 -8.47 7.03 -30.52
#